data_AF-A0AA43GWH9-F1
#
_entry.id   AF-A0AA43GWH9-F1
#
_cell.length_a   1.000
_cell.length_b   1.000
_cell.length_c   1.000
_cell.angle_alpha   90.00
_cell.angle_beta   90.00
_cell.angle_gamma   90.00
#
_symmetry.space_group_name_H-M   'P 1'
#
loop_
_entity.id
_entity.type
_entity.pdbx_description
1 polymer ?
#
loop_
_entity_poly.entity_id
_entity_poly.type
_entity_poly.pdbx_seq_one_letter_code
_entity_poly.pdbx_strand_id
1 'polypeptide(L)'
;MLIDSIVARVPTPGKILNRESEARGWTQKGLAEIINRPVQTINEIIRGNKQITSETAIELSQTLGTSPDFWTNIEAKYSLHLASKNNKEQDIAGKSYLYTIAPISELIKRGWIQSTNSIDELEKQVCNFFGISSVILVKLLSKA
;
A
#
# COMPACT_ATOMS: atom_id res chain seq x y z
N MET A 1 -15.10 2.38 -32.15
CA MET A 1 -15.30 1.09 -31.44
C MET A 1 -14.49 1.20 -30.16
N LEU A 2 -15.16 1.55 -29.05
CA LEU A 2 -14.53 1.78 -27.76
C LEU A 2 -14.04 0.44 -27.22
N ILE A 3 -12.73 0.29 -27.11
CA ILE A 3 -12.14 -0.75 -26.27
C ILE A 3 -12.35 -0.22 -24.86
N ASP A 4 -13.48 -0.59 -24.25
CA ASP A 4 -13.64 -0.47 -22.81
C ASP A 4 -12.42 -1.15 -22.19
N SER A 5 -11.50 -0.34 -21.66
CA SER A 5 -10.43 -0.82 -20.83
C SER A 5 -11.10 -1.59 -19.71
N ILE A 6 -11.03 -2.92 -19.77
CA ILE A 6 -11.49 -3.78 -18.69
C ILE A 6 -10.57 -3.42 -17.52
N VAL A 7 -10.99 -2.47 -16.71
CA VAL A 7 -10.34 -2.15 -15.43
C VAL A 7 -10.46 -3.46 -14.67
N ALA A 8 -9.40 -4.25 -14.65
CA ALA A 8 -9.37 -5.52 -13.95
C ALA A 8 -9.61 -5.19 -12.48
N ARG A 9 -10.87 -5.34 -12.04
CA ARG A 9 -11.27 -5.05 -10.67
C ARG A 9 -10.48 -6.00 -9.79
N VAL A 10 -9.58 -5.47 -8.96
CA VAL A 10 -8.81 -6.27 -8.00
C VAL A 10 -9.83 -7.08 -7.19
N PRO A 11 -9.87 -8.43 -7.35
CA PRO A 11 -10.84 -9.24 -6.64
C PRO A 11 -10.51 -9.17 -5.15
N THR A 12 -11.54 -9.02 -4.32
CA THR A 12 -11.33 -9.00 -2.88
C THR A 12 -10.91 -10.41 -2.42
N PRO A 13 -10.01 -10.53 -1.43
CA PRO A 13 -9.60 -11.84 -0.90
C PRO A 13 -10.81 -12.68 -0.47
N GLY A 14 -11.78 -12.04 0.18
CA GLY A 14 -13.05 -12.65 0.56
C GLY A 14 -13.88 -13.24 -0.60
N LYS A 15 -13.89 -12.59 -1.77
CA LYS A 15 -14.58 -13.14 -2.95
C LYS A 15 -13.89 -14.38 -3.50
N ILE A 16 -12.56 -14.40 -3.48
CA ILE A 16 -11.78 -15.58 -3.88
C ILE A 16 -12.02 -16.71 -2.90
N LEU A 17 -12.00 -16.43 -1.59
CA LEU A 17 -12.30 -17.41 -0.55
C LEU A 17 -13.69 -18.04 -0.73
N ASN A 18 -14.71 -17.21 -0.96
CA ASN A 18 -16.07 -17.71 -1.15
C ASN A 18 -16.18 -18.60 -2.40
N ARG A 19 -15.53 -18.24 -3.51
CA ARG A 19 -15.50 -19.06 -4.72
C ARG A 19 -14.81 -20.41 -4.51
N GLU A 20 -13.66 -20.43 -3.81
CA GLU A 20 -12.95 -21.68 -3.51
C GLU A 20 -13.78 -22.61 -2.62
N SER A 21 -14.51 -22.04 -1.65
CA SER A 21 -15.46 -22.76 -0.79
C SER A 21 -16.64 -23.33 -1.60
N GLU A 22 -17.26 -22.50 -2.44
CA GLU A 22 -18.41 -22.89 -3.29
C GLU A 22 -18.02 -23.98 -4.29
N ALA A 23 -16.82 -23.89 -4.90
CA ALA A 23 -16.32 -24.90 -5.82
C ALA A 23 -16.16 -26.29 -5.18
N ARG A 24 -16.00 -26.34 -3.84
CA ARG A 24 -15.92 -27.58 -3.05
C ARG A 24 -17.25 -27.99 -2.43
N GLY A 25 -18.31 -27.21 -2.66
CA GLY A 25 -19.62 -27.43 -2.04
C GLY A 25 -19.66 -27.13 -0.54
N TRP A 26 -18.71 -26.34 -0.02
CA TRP A 26 -18.62 -26.01 1.39
C TRP A 26 -19.40 -24.74 1.73
N THR A 27 -20.16 -24.79 2.82
CA THR A 27 -20.77 -23.61 3.40
C THR A 27 -19.74 -22.79 4.17
N GLN A 28 -20.00 -21.50 4.39
CA GLN A 28 -19.14 -20.64 5.22
C GLN A 28 -18.97 -21.19 6.65
N LYS A 29 -20.02 -21.82 7.18
CA LYS A 29 -19.99 -22.53 8.46
C LYS A 29 -19.06 -23.75 8.40
N GLY A 30 -19.19 -24.58 7.36
CA GLY A 30 -18.31 -25.74 7.18
C GLY A 30 -16.85 -25.36 7.03
N LEU A 31 -16.55 -24.30 6.25
CA LEU A 31 -15.21 -23.76 6.15
C LEU A 31 -14.67 -23.31 7.52
N ALA A 32 -15.48 -22.56 8.28
CA ALA A 32 -15.13 -22.09 9.61
C ALA A 32 -14.83 -23.24 10.59
N GLU A 33 -15.59 -24.32 10.52
CA GLU A 33 -15.36 -25.55 11.29
C GLU A 33 -14.02 -26.22 10.92
N ILE A 34 -13.69 -26.31 9.63
CA ILE A 34 -12.43 -26.92 9.15
C ILE A 34 -11.21 -26.12 9.62
N ILE A 35 -11.25 -24.78 9.50
CA ILE A 35 -10.14 -23.93 9.94
C ILE A 35 -10.13 -23.64 11.44
N ASN A 36 -11.09 -24.21 12.19
CA ASN A 36 -11.29 -23.97 13.62
C ASN A 36 -11.36 -22.48 14.01
N ARG A 37 -12.15 -21.69 13.26
CA ARG A 37 -12.40 -20.27 13.55
C ARG A 37 -13.89 -19.98 13.69
N PRO A 38 -14.27 -18.91 14.40
CA PRO A 38 -15.67 -18.49 14.45
C PRO A 38 -16.21 -18.20 13.05
N VAL A 39 -17.44 -18.63 12.75
CA VAL A 39 -18.14 -18.33 11.49
C VAL A 39 -18.15 -16.83 11.19
N GLN A 40 -18.26 -16.00 12.23
CA GLN A 40 -18.18 -14.55 12.11
C GLN A 40 -16.86 -14.08 11.48
N THR A 41 -15.73 -14.70 11.81
CA THR A 41 -14.42 -14.36 11.22
C THR A 41 -14.42 -14.65 9.72
N ILE A 42 -14.93 -15.80 9.30
CA ILE A 42 -15.06 -16.13 7.87
C ILE A 42 -15.99 -15.14 7.16
N ASN A 43 -17.13 -14.80 7.78
CA ASN A 43 -18.07 -13.84 7.21
C ASN A 43 -17.46 -12.45 7.03
N GLU A 44 -16.69 -11.99 8.01
CA GLU A 44 -15.99 -10.70 7.94
C GLU A 44 -14.91 -10.69 6.86
N ILE A 45 -14.17 -11.80 6.69
CA ILE A 45 -13.20 -11.96 5.60
C ILE A 45 -13.90 -11.93 4.23
N ILE A 46 -15.00 -12.67 4.08
CA ILE A 46 -15.76 -12.73 2.82
C ILE A 46 -16.33 -11.35 2.45
N ARG A 47 -16.80 -10.59 3.43
CA ARG A 47 -17.28 -9.21 3.25
C ARG A 47 -16.16 -8.19 3.01
N GLY A 48 -14.90 -8.56 3.27
CA GLY A 48 -13.75 -7.66 3.17
C GLY A 48 -13.61 -6.70 4.35
N ASN A 49 -14.28 -6.99 5.47
CA ASN A 49 -14.19 -6.24 6.72
C ASN A 49 -13.02 -6.69 7.60
N LYS A 50 -12.50 -7.89 7.35
CA LYS A 50 -11.35 -8.47 8.05
C LYS A 50 -10.34 -8.95 7.03
N GLN A 51 -9.08 -8.61 7.27
CA GLN A 51 -7.97 -9.01 6.40
C GLN A 51 -7.58 -10.46 6.66
N ILE A 52 -7.04 -11.11 5.64
CA ILE A 52 -6.39 -12.42 5.79
C ILE A 52 -4.98 -12.21 6.35
N THR A 53 -4.76 -12.61 7.60
CA THR A 53 -3.42 -12.59 8.22
C THR A 53 -2.55 -13.71 7.70
N SER A 54 -1.23 -13.67 7.94
CA SER A 54 -0.31 -14.75 7.58
C SER A 54 -0.70 -16.09 8.22
N GLU A 55 -1.20 -16.08 9.46
CA GLU A 55 -1.69 -17.28 10.14
C GLU A 55 -2.91 -17.86 9.42
N THR A 56 -3.90 -17.01 9.11
CA THR A 56 -5.10 -17.43 8.35
C THR A 56 -4.75 -17.89 6.94
N ALA A 57 -3.75 -17.28 6.30
CA ALA A 57 -3.26 -17.73 5.00
C ALA A 57 -2.70 -19.15 5.04
N ILE A 58 -1.99 -19.52 6.11
CA ILE A 58 -1.48 -20.89 6.32
C ILE A 58 -2.65 -21.86 6.48
N GLU A 59 -3.62 -21.56 7.34
CA GLU A 59 -4.80 -22.42 7.57
C GLU A 59 -5.64 -22.61 6.29
N LEU A 60 -5.88 -21.52 5.55
CA LEU A 60 -6.58 -21.56 4.27
C LEU A 60 -5.81 -22.39 3.23
N SER A 61 -4.47 -22.29 3.22
CA SER A 61 -3.65 -23.09 2.31
C SER A 61 -3.77 -24.59 2.58
N GLN A 62 -3.75 -24.98 3.85
CA GLN A 62 -3.90 -26.37 4.28
C GLN A 62 -5.31 -26.91 4.00
N THR A 63 -6.32 -26.05 4.18
CA THR A 63 -7.73 -26.42 4.02
C THR A 63 -8.14 -26.49 2.56
N LEU A 64 -7.66 -25.58 1.71
CA LEU A 64 -8.08 -25.48 0.31
C LEU A 64 -7.11 -26.13 -0.67
N GLY A 65 -5.96 -26.62 -0.20
CA GLY A 65 -4.91 -27.20 -1.05
C GLY A 65 -4.23 -26.16 -1.93
N THR A 66 -4.04 -24.95 -1.40
CA THR A 66 -3.38 -23.82 -2.08
C THR A 66 -2.09 -23.45 -1.36
N SER A 67 -1.45 -22.32 -1.70
CA SER A 67 -0.24 -21.85 -1.00
C SER A 67 -0.56 -20.68 -0.04
N PRO A 68 0.17 -20.53 1.08
CA PRO A 68 0.06 -19.33 1.92
C PRO A 68 0.37 -18.04 1.14
N ASP A 69 1.35 -18.09 0.22
CA ASP A 69 1.72 -16.98 -0.66
C ASP A 69 0.55 -16.53 -1.55
N PHE A 70 -0.28 -17.47 -2.01
CA PHE A 70 -1.46 -17.11 -2.81
C PHE A 70 -2.39 -16.16 -2.03
N TRP A 71 -2.70 -16.49 -0.78
CA TRP A 71 -3.60 -15.71 0.07
C TRP A 71 -3.00 -14.37 0.51
N THR A 72 -1.74 -14.37 0.92
CA THR A 72 -1.04 -13.14 1.31
C THR A 72 -0.87 -12.18 0.13
N ASN A 73 -0.59 -12.70 -1.07
CA ASN A 73 -0.45 -11.86 -2.27
C ASN A 73 -1.77 -11.20 -2.70
N ILE A 74 -2.90 -11.90 -2.62
CA ILE A 74 -4.20 -11.28 -2.95
C ILE A 74 -4.60 -10.25 -1.89
N GLU A 75 -4.33 -10.50 -0.61
CA GLU A 75 -4.57 -9.55 0.48
C GLU A 75 -3.71 -8.28 0.33
N ALA A 76 -2.43 -8.44 0.04
CA ALA A 76 -1.51 -7.33 -0.20
C ALA A 76 -1.97 -6.46 -1.38
N LYS A 77 -2.31 -7.09 -2.52
CA LYS A 77 -2.83 -6.37 -3.69
C LYS A 77 -4.11 -5.60 -3.39
N TYR A 78 -5.03 -6.21 -2.65
CA TYR A 78 -6.28 -5.56 -2.27
C TYR A 78 -6.06 -4.40 -1.29
N SER A 79 -5.21 -4.60 -0.29
CA SER A 79 -4.85 -3.58 0.71
C SER A 79 -4.16 -2.38 0.06
N LEU A 80 -3.24 -2.60 -0.87
CA LEU A 80 -2.60 -1.53 -1.65
C LEU A 80 -3.63 -0.77 -2.51
N HIS A 81 -4.57 -1.47 -3.14
CA HIS A 81 -5.64 -0.84 -3.92
C HIS A 81 -6.58 0.03 -3.07
N LEU A 82 -6.87 -0.38 -1.83
CA LEU A 82 -7.64 0.44 -0.89
C LEU A 82 -6.83 1.65 -0.41
N ALA A 83 -5.55 1.45 -0.07
CA ALA A 83 -4.67 2.53 0.37
C ALA A 83 -4.46 3.59 -0.73
N SER A 84 -4.28 3.18 -1.99
CA SER A 84 -4.13 4.10 -3.11
C SER A 84 -5.36 4.97 -3.37
N LYS A 85 -6.57 4.51 -2.98
CA LYS A 85 -7.80 5.32 -3.08
C LYS A 85 -7.91 6.37 -1.97
N ASN A 86 -7.30 6.11 -0.82
CA ASN A 86 -7.44 6.96 0.36
C ASN A 86 -6.26 7.93 0.56
N ASN A 87 -5.11 7.65 -0.06
CA ASN A 87 -3.96 8.55 0.01
C ASN A 87 -4.17 9.77 -0.90
N LYS A 88 -4.41 10.92 -0.28
CA LYS A 88 -4.10 12.22 -0.89
C LYS A 88 -2.59 12.25 -1.10
N GLU A 89 -2.14 12.49 -2.32
CA GLU A 89 -0.72 12.54 -2.71
C GLU A 89 0.11 13.37 -1.73
N GLN A 90 0.80 12.70 -0.82
CA GLN A 90 2.00 13.23 -0.22
C GLN A 90 3.13 12.77 -1.13
N ASP A 91 3.84 13.71 -1.75
CA ASP A 91 4.99 13.39 -2.59
C ASP A 91 6.19 12.96 -1.72
N ILE A 92 6.09 11.76 -1.17
CA ILE A 92 7.13 11.14 -0.33
C ILE A 92 8.41 10.96 -1.15
N ALA A 93 8.30 10.69 -2.46
CA ALA A 93 9.42 10.51 -3.36
C ALA A 93 10.20 11.82 -3.54
N GLY A 94 9.52 12.93 -3.86
CA GLY A 94 10.12 14.25 -3.95
C GLY A 94 10.75 14.69 -2.63
N LYS A 95 10.07 14.47 -1.50
CA LYS A 95 10.63 14.75 -0.17
C LYS A 95 11.89 13.93 0.11
N SER A 96 11.89 12.63 -0.17
CA SER A 96 13.07 11.76 0.00
C SER A 96 14.26 12.23 -0.84
N TYR A 97 14.00 12.63 -2.09
CA TYR A 97 15.02 13.17 -2.97
C TYR A 97 15.64 14.46 -2.40
N LEU A 98 14.83 15.42 -1.94
CA LEU A 98 15.30 16.68 -1.33
C LEU A 98 16.22 16.44 -0.13
N TYR A 99 15.87 15.49 0.75
CA TYR A 99 16.68 15.12 1.92
C TYR A 99 18.00 14.44 1.54
N THR A 100 18.09 13.86 0.34
CA THR A 100 19.33 13.24 -0.16
C THR A 100 20.31 14.28 -0.67
N ILE A 101 19.83 15.36 -1.28
CA ILE A 101 20.67 16.37 -1.94
C ILE A 101 21.03 17.55 -1.02
N ALA A 102 20.26 17.80 0.03
CA ALA A 102 20.45 18.94 0.92
C ALA A 102 20.30 18.53 2.40
N PRO A 103 21.06 19.15 3.34
CA PRO A 103 20.98 18.85 4.77
C PRO A 103 19.76 19.52 5.42
N ILE A 104 18.55 19.17 4.98
CA ILE A 104 17.28 19.80 5.37
C ILE A 104 17.14 19.93 6.88
N SER A 105 17.46 18.88 7.64
CA SER A 105 17.38 18.88 9.11
C SER A 105 18.25 19.96 9.75
N GLU A 106 19.44 20.21 9.21
CA GLU A 106 20.36 21.22 9.74
C GLU A 106 19.89 22.63 9.35
N LEU A 107 19.37 22.81 8.13
CA LEU A 107 18.80 24.08 7.69
C LEU A 107 17.59 24.48 8.55
N ILE A 108 16.71 23.53 8.88
CA ILE A 108 15.57 23.77 9.78
C ILE A 108 16.05 24.10 11.19
N LYS A 109 16.99 23.31 11.73
CA LYS A 109 17.53 23.50 13.08
C LYS A 109 18.17 24.88 13.25
N ARG A 110 18.84 25.38 12.22
CA ARG A 110 19.45 26.72 12.20
C ARG A 110 18.46 27.84 11.87
N GLY A 111 17.21 27.51 11.58
CA GLY A 111 16.17 28.47 11.24
C GLY A 111 16.30 29.08 9.84
N TRP A 112 17.09 28.48 8.95
CA TRP A 112 17.29 28.97 7.59
C TRP A 112 16.13 28.60 6.65
N ILE A 113 15.44 27.50 6.94
CA ILE A 113 14.19 27.11 6.27
C ILE A 113 13.16 26.69 7.33
N GLN A 114 11.88 26.80 7.01
CA GLN A 114 10.77 26.41 7.87
C GLN A 114 10.28 24.99 7.54
N SER A 115 9.85 24.27 8.57
CA SER A 115 9.20 22.97 8.39
C SER A 115 7.84 23.17 7.71
N THR A 116 7.65 22.58 6.53
CA THR A 116 6.39 22.61 5.78
C THR A 116 5.93 21.19 5.42
N ASN A 117 4.61 21.05 5.24
CA ASN A 117 3.97 19.83 4.76
C ASN A 117 3.88 19.78 3.23
N SER A 118 4.23 20.86 2.53
CA SER A 118 4.23 20.95 1.07
C SER A 118 5.63 20.71 0.50
N ILE A 119 5.74 19.80 -0.47
CA ILE A 119 7.01 19.52 -1.14
C ILE A 119 7.44 20.72 -1.99
N ASP A 120 6.51 21.33 -2.74
CA ASP A 120 6.79 22.51 -3.57
C ASP A 120 7.34 23.68 -2.75
N GLU A 121 6.78 23.87 -1.55
CA GLU A 121 7.22 24.94 -0.66
C GLU A 121 8.61 24.64 -0.08
N LEU A 122 8.85 23.39 0.31
CA LEU A 122 10.16 22.96 0.80
C LEU A 122 11.24 23.11 -0.28
N GLU A 123 10.94 22.71 -1.51
CA GLU A 123 11.84 22.82 -2.65
C GLU A 123 12.20 24.29 -2.92
N LYS A 124 11.21 25.19 -2.92
CA LYS A 124 11.45 26.63 -3.10
C LYS A 124 12.35 27.21 -2.02
N GLN A 125 12.15 26.84 -0.76
CA GLN A 125 12.98 27.32 0.35
C GLN A 125 14.43 26.83 0.21
N VAL A 126 14.62 25.58 -0.20
CA VAL A 126 15.95 24.99 -0.44
C VAL A 126 16.64 25.66 -1.62
N CYS A 127 15.95 25.83 -2.75
CA CYS A 127 16.45 26.56 -3.92
C CYS A 127 16.88 27.98 -3.57
N ASN A 128 16.04 28.70 -2.81
CA ASN A 128 16.33 30.05 -2.35
C ASN A 128 17.56 30.10 -1.44
N PHE A 129 17.73 29.12 -0.54
CA PHE A 129 18.90 29.03 0.34
C PHE A 129 20.20 28.82 -0.45
N PHE A 130 20.19 27.94 -1.46
CA PHE A 130 21.37 27.65 -2.29
C PHE A 130 21.58 28.64 -3.45
N GLY A 131 20.67 29.60 -3.66
CA GLY A 131 20.77 30.57 -4.75
C GLY A 131 20.61 29.96 -6.15
N ILE A 132 19.84 28.88 -6.27
CA ILE A 132 19.65 28.13 -7.51
C ILE A 132 18.18 28.11 -7.93
N SER A 133 17.93 27.96 -9.24
CA SER A 133 16.58 27.94 -9.81
C SER A 133 15.92 26.55 -9.77
N SER A 134 16.68 25.49 -9.51
CA SER A 134 16.17 24.12 -9.43
C SER A 134 17.05 23.25 -8.54
N VAL A 135 16.41 22.39 -7.74
CA VAL A 135 17.11 21.41 -6.89
C VAL A 135 17.90 20.36 -7.66
N ILE A 136 17.62 20.17 -8.95
CA ILE A 136 18.44 19.31 -9.84
C ILE A 136 19.89 19.82 -9.89
N LEU A 137 20.11 21.13 -9.76
CA LEU A 137 21.42 21.76 -9.81
C LEU A 137 22.23 21.58 -8.50
N VAL A 138 21.59 21.31 -7.36
CA VAL A 138 22.28 21.02 -6.08
C VAL A 138 23.23 19.82 -6.24
N LYS A 139 22.79 18.80 -6.98
CA LYS A 139 23.57 17.58 -7.21
C LYS A 139 24.85 17.82 -8.02
N LEU A 140 24.90 18.90 -8.80
CA LEU A 140 26.08 19.30 -9.57
C LEU A 140 27.06 20.08 -8.70
N LEU A 141 26.56 20.85 -7.72
CA LEU A 141 27.38 21.62 -6.79
C LEU A 141 28.03 20.77 -5.70
N SER A 142 27.41 19.65 -5.29
CA SER A 142 27.98 18.76 -4.26
C SER A 142 29.09 17.81 -4.75
N LYS A 143 29.39 17.83 -6.05
CA LYS A 143 30.45 17.02 -6.68
C LYS A 143 31.66 17.85 -7.16
N ALA A 144 31.67 19.16 -6.95
CA ALA A 144 32.78 20.06 -7.22
C ALA A 144 33.57 20.33 -5.93
#